data_AF-A0A9W6Y4X2-F1
#
_entry.id   AF-A0A9W6Y4X2-F1
#
_cell.length_a   1.000
_cell.length_b   1.000
_cell.length_c   1.000
_cell.angle_alpha   90.00
_cell.angle_beta   90.00
_cell.angle_gamma   90.00
#
_symmetry.space_group_name_H-M   'P 1'
#
loop_
_entity.id
_entity.type
_entity.pdbx_description
1 polymer ?
#
loop_
_entity_poly.entity_id
_entity_poly.type
_entity_poly.pdbx_seq_one_letter_code
_entity_poly.pdbx_strand_id
1 'polypeptide(L)'
;MANSKASSNSDKVNPFKSATSSRYIVSGRKRSSVYCVNNGDSSRNISQQTLDEEGGATLFNAKKMLVAVWLCVGLVPLLLQARSYLKFVTPHKISQDLVVPATAAKHTANMGTLCPMEGLVIAGAWWNVGVTHYYELEERRVCHFVVPQYNIHGSYVLGTELTVPSETSPASCSENSYPLEYYCYHGSIGYYAFYEEAVGTLCANDNIGYVLVQGLGTYDSNGANLANDIGDTTYRRSYWYGLFGSVWIMFRTLLLRRSYVACKRYGQRCDRLRETMRFKDSVVYVQESMRLSAHGARNYHRAALTYLLVEGLMSDLFMLIAQDGIFAKVQYISLGYNLAGVLSMLFEMVETMKWMGEKPRCLVKRLIFNYETALLGELVCSAAMQFYLTSLNKSSLKGSKPLAEAVSGYYQRSVDFRLFNVVATSLLCRHGDRTTMQDDFAERIRVGGR
;
A
#
# COMPACT_ATOMS: atom_id res chain seq x y z
N MET A 1 89.58 -50.30 1.39
CA MET A 1 90.05 -49.22 0.48
C MET A 1 89.39 -47.94 0.97
N ALA A 2 90.07 -47.16 1.81
CA ALA A 2 90.79 -45.93 1.43
C ALA A 2 89.81 -44.80 1.03
N ASN A 3 89.81 -43.58 1.56
CA ASN A 3 90.68 -42.86 2.48
C ASN A 3 90.03 -41.48 2.71
N SER A 4 90.18 -40.88 3.90
CA SER A 4 90.37 -39.43 4.18
C SER A 4 89.31 -38.41 3.69
N LYS A 5 89.00 -37.22 4.24
CA LYS A 5 89.60 -36.23 5.16
C LYS A 5 88.45 -35.21 5.42
N ALA A 6 88.15 -34.82 6.66
CA ALA A 6 88.66 -33.66 7.41
C ALA A 6 88.15 -32.25 6.99
N SER A 7 87.69 -31.50 8.01
CA SER A 7 87.78 -30.02 8.20
C SER A 7 86.87 -29.13 7.34
N SER A 8 86.49 -27.90 7.68
CA SER A 8 86.17 -27.12 8.89
C SER A 8 85.78 -25.71 8.37
N ASN A 9 84.87 -25.02 9.08
CA ASN A 9 84.72 -23.55 9.19
C ASN A 9 84.31 -22.63 7.99
N SER A 10 83.30 -21.79 8.28
CA SER A 10 83.09 -20.34 8.01
C SER A 10 83.86 -19.68 6.85
N ASP A 11 83.32 -18.81 5.98
CA ASP A 11 82.37 -17.71 6.19
C ASP A 11 81.83 -17.16 4.84
N LYS A 12 80.60 -16.63 4.90
CA LYS A 12 79.89 -15.63 4.06
C LYS A 12 80.31 -15.35 2.60
N VAL A 13 79.35 -15.52 1.66
CA VAL A 13 78.95 -14.53 0.62
C VAL A 13 77.49 -14.80 0.20
N ASN A 14 76.60 -13.79 0.22
CA ASN A 14 75.28 -13.79 -0.43
C ASN A 14 75.36 -12.93 -1.71
N PRO A 15 74.65 -13.29 -2.79
CA PRO A 15 73.50 -12.44 -3.13
C PRO A 15 72.29 -13.12 -3.82
N PHE A 16 71.12 -12.65 -3.38
CA PHE A 16 69.94 -12.24 -4.15
C PHE A 16 68.94 -13.25 -4.79
N LYS A 17 67.70 -13.09 -4.26
CA LYS A 17 66.33 -13.25 -4.83
C LYS A 17 65.82 -14.68 -5.03
N SER A 18 64.70 -15.10 -4.44
CA SER A 18 63.51 -14.42 -3.91
C SER A 18 63.06 -15.13 -2.61
N ALA A 19 63.07 -14.52 -1.42
CA ALA A 19 62.12 -13.53 -0.88
C ALA A 19 60.65 -14.04 -0.89
N THR A 20 59.93 -14.28 0.22
CA THR A 20 60.23 -13.98 1.64
C THR A 20 59.44 -14.88 2.62
N SER A 21 60.19 -15.30 3.62
CA SER A 21 59.89 -15.88 4.94
C SER A 21 58.60 -15.48 5.68
N SER A 22 57.97 -16.53 6.22
CA SER A 22 57.61 -16.81 7.62
C SER A 22 57.59 -15.72 8.73
N ARG A 23 56.62 -15.94 9.63
CA ARG A 23 56.51 -15.72 11.10
C ARG A 23 55.54 -14.63 11.60
N TYR A 24 54.51 -15.15 12.27
CA TYR A 24 53.76 -14.63 13.43
C TYR A 24 53.76 -13.12 13.70
N ILE A 25 52.59 -12.49 13.51
CA ILE A 25 52.16 -11.32 14.28
C ILE A 25 50.66 -11.42 14.59
N VAL A 26 50.34 -11.34 15.89
CA VAL A 26 49.04 -11.11 16.49
C VAL A 26 48.58 -9.67 16.20
N SER A 27 47.36 -9.47 15.66
CA SER A 27 46.64 -8.18 15.63
C SER A 27 45.22 -8.41 15.07
N GLY A 28 44.10 -7.89 15.58
CA GLY A 28 43.85 -7.03 16.71
C GLY A 28 42.34 -7.03 16.96
N ARG A 29 41.90 -7.64 18.07
CA ARG A 29 40.52 -7.57 18.56
C ARG A 29 40.42 -6.24 19.31
N LYS A 30 39.80 -5.20 18.73
CA LYS A 30 39.52 -3.95 19.46
C LYS A 30 38.56 -4.24 20.61
N ARG A 31 39.12 -4.51 21.79
CA ARG A 31 38.47 -4.36 23.09
C ARG A 31 38.56 -2.88 23.43
N SER A 32 37.44 -2.15 23.39
CA SER A 32 37.38 -0.86 24.06
C SER A 32 37.33 -1.12 25.57
N SER A 33 38.43 -0.88 26.27
CA SER A 33 38.44 -0.82 27.73
C SER A 33 37.81 0.51 28.16
N VAL A 34 36.58 0.47 28.65
CA VAL A 34 36.02 1.58 29.41
C VAL A 34 36.62 1.49 30.81
N TYR A 35 37.36 2.53 31.22
CA TYR A 35 37.81 2.69 32.60
C TYR A 35 36.57 2.94 33.47
N CYS A 36 36.21 1.97 34.31
CA CYS A 36 35.31 2.22 35.43
C CYS A 36 36.16 2.65 36.63
N VAL A 37 36.00 3.91 37.03
CA VAL A 37 36.48 4.42 38.32
C VAL A 37 35.61 3.79 39.40
N ASN A 38 36.18 2.94 40.24
CA ASN A 38 35.57 2.51 41.49
C ASN A 38 35.59 3.70 42.46
N ASN A 39 34.43 4.28 42.73
CA ASN A 39 34.21 5.02 43.97
C ASN A 39 33.20 4.24 44.83
N GLY A 40 33.60 4.01 46.08
CA GLY A 40 33.07 2.99 46.97
C GLY A 40 31.68 3.24 47.54
N ASP A 41 31.22 2.14 48.16
CA ASP A 41 30.16 1.97 49.15
C ASP A 41 29.20 3.14 49.46
N SER A 42 27.91 2.87 49.29
CA SER A 42 27.00 2.97 50.43
C SER A 42 25.86 1.96 50.29
N SER A 43 25.78 1.02 51.23
CA SER A 43 24.59 0.19 51.44
C SER A 43 23.40 1.07 51.80
N ARG A 44 22.36 1.04 50.97
CA ARG A 44 21.02 1.50 51.35
C ARG A 44 20.06 0.34 51.19
N ASN A 45 19.63 -0.18 52.33
CA ASN A 45 18.51 -1.12 52.45
C ASN A 45 17.28 -0.49 51.79
N ILE A 46 16.90 -0.97 50.61
CA ILE A 46 15.65 -0.60 49.96
C ILE A 46 14.58 -1.56 50.50
N SER A 47 13.56 -0.99 51.12
CA SER A 47 12.42 -1.70 51.68
C SER A 47 11.66 -2.45 50.59
N GLN A 48 11.21 -3.66 50.93
CA GLN A 48 10.45 -4.60 50.09
C GLN A 48 9.22 -4.00 49.39
N GLN A 49 8.79 -2.79 49.78
CA GLN A 49 7.62 -2.09 49.28
C GLN A 49 7.83 -1.40 47.91
N THR A 50 9.08 -1.24 47.45
CA THR A 50 9.39 -0.72 46.09
C THR A 50 9.53 -1.82 45.03
N LEU A 51 9.51 -3.09 45.42
CA LEU A 51 9.55 -4.23 44.48
C LEU A 51 8.19 -4.52 43.84
N ASP A 52 7.08 -4.08 44.44
CA ASP A 52 5.73 -4.34 43.93
C ASP A 52 5.22 -3.27 42.95
N GLU A 53 5.74 -2.02 43.01
CA GLU A 53 5.46 -0.99 41.97
C GLU A 53 6.29 -1.19 40.68
N GLU A 54 7.43 -1.89 40.75
CA GLU A 54 8.24 -2.29 39.58
C GLU A 54 7.65 -3.50 38.82
N GLY A 55 6.66 -4.18 39.39
CA GLY A 55 5.95 -5.29 38.76
C GLY A 55 5.09 -4.86 37.55
N GLY A 56 4.70 -3.58 37.48
CA GLY A 56 3.94 -3.01 36.35
C GLY A 56 4.81 -2.61 35.16
N ALA A 57 6.04 -2.15 35.41
CA ALA A 57 6.97 -1.65 34.38
C ALA A 57 7.85 -2.76 33.75
N THR A 58 7.92 -3.94 34.36
CA THR A 58 8.71 -5.09 33.89
C THR A 58 7.98 -5.97 32.85
N LEU A 59 6.76 -5.63 32.45
CA LEU A 59 5.95 -6.46 31.55
C LEU A 59 6.51 -6.54 30.11
N PHE A 60 7.30 -5.54 29.68
CA PHE A 60 7.90 -5.49 28.34
C PHE A 60 9.43 -5.51 28.37
N ASN A 61 10.00 -6.72 28.37
CA ASN A 61 11.40 -6.87 27.97
C ASN A 61 11.58 -6.51 26.47
N ALA A 62 12.81 -6.19 26.06
CA ALA A 62 13.09 -5.68 24.71
C ALA A 62 12.63 -6.67 23.63
N LYS A 63 12.79 -7.97 23.87
CA LYS A 63 12.27 -9.03 22.99
C LYS A 63 10.75 -8.98 22.83
N LYS A 64 9.98 -8.91 23.93
CA LYS A 64 8.51 -8.86 23.88
C LYS A 64 8.04 -7.62 23.14
N MET A 65 8.68 -6.48 23.39
CA MET A 65 8.31 -5.23 22.73
C MET A 65 8.57 -5.28 21.22
N LEU A 66 9.76 -5.74 20.79
CA LEU A 66 10.06 -5.90 19.38
C LEU A 66 9.13 -6.87 18.66
N VAL A 67 8.78 -7.99 19.31
CA VAL A 67 7.83 -8.95 18.74
C VAL A 67 6.43 -8.36 18.66
N ALA A 68 5.97 -7.63 19.68
CA ALA A 68 4.68 -6.95 19.66
C ALA A 68 4.59 -5.91 18.54
N VAL A 69 5.63 -5.08 18.39
CA VAL A 69 5.71 -4.10 17.30
C VAL A 69 5.77 -4.77 15.93
N TRP A 70 6.53 -5.87 15.79
CA TRP A 70 6.56 -6.67 14.56
C TRP A 70 5.20 -7.28 14.20
N LEU A 71 4.43 -7.75 15.20
CA LEU A 71 3.07 -8.23 14.97
C LEU A 71 2.17 -7.11 14.43
N CYS A 72 2.18 -5.94 15.07
CA CYS A 72 1.32 -4.82 14.69
C CYS A 72 1.68 -4.19 13.35
N VAL A 73 2.96 -3.93 13.09
CA VAL A 73 3.43 -3.19 11.91
C VAL A 73 3.75 -4.12 10.73
N GLY A 74 3.94 -5.42 10.99
CA GLY A 74 4.31 -6.40 9.97
C GLY A 74 3.22 -7.42 9.69
N LEU A 75 2.86 -8.22 10.70
CA LEU A 75 1.93 -9.35 10.51
C LEU A 75 0.50 -8.89 10.20
N VAL A 76 -0.01 -7.88 10.91
CA VAL A 76 -1.38 -7.37 10.69
C VAL A 76 -1.57 -6.87 9.25
N PRO A 77 -0.70 -5.99 8.69
CA PRO A 77 -0.79 -5.60 7.28
C PRO A 77 -0.71 -6.79 6.31
N LEU A 78 0.14 -7.78 6.57
CA LEU A 78 0.22 -8.98 5.72
C LEU A 78 -1.10 -9.75 5.72
N LEU A 79 -1.74 -9.92 6.88
CA LEU A 79 -3.02 -10.63 6.98
C LEU A 79 -4.14 -9.87 6.26
N LEU A 80 -4.15 -8.53 6.35
CA LEU A 80 -5.10 -7.69 5.62
C LEU A 80 -4.87 -7.80 4.11
N GLN A 81 -3.63 -7.74 3.66
CA GLN A 81 -3.27 -7.91 2.26
C GLN A 81 -3.63 -9.31 1.73
N ALA A 82 -3.38 -10.36 2.53
CA ALA A 82 -3.75 -11.73 2.18
C ALA A 82 -5.28 -11.91 2.10
N ARG A 83 -6.03 -11.28 3.01
CA ARG A 83 -7.51 -11.26 2.94
C ARG A 83 -7.99 -10.59 1.66
N SER A 84 -7.44 -9.41 1.31
CA SER A 84 -7.80 -8.71 0.07
C SER A 84 -7.46 -9.55 -1.16
N TYR A 85 -6.26 -10.14 -1.20
CA TYR A 85 -5.85 -11.06 -2.26
C TYR A 85 -6.81 -12.24 -2.40
N LEU A 86 -7.20 -12.88 -1.30
CA LEU A 86 -8.15 -13.99 -1.32
C LEU A 86 -9.52 -13.58 -1.87
N LYS A 87 -10.02 -12.39 -1.54
CA LYS A 87 -11.27 -11.87 -2.12
C LYS A 87 -11.17 -11.72 -3.64
N PHE A 88 -10.08 -11.15 -4.14
CA PHE A 88 -9.92 -10.88 -5.57
C PHE A 88 -9.54 -12.09 -6.42
N VAL A 89 -8.84 -13.07 -5.85
CA VAL A 89 -8.47 -14.31 -6.57
C VAL A 89 -9.61 -15.32 -6.60
N THR A 90 -10.58 -15.20 -5.69
CA THR A 90 -11.74 -16.09 -5.66
C THR A 90 -12.54 -15.89 -6.94
N PRO A 91 -12.89 -16.98 -7.67
CA PRO A 91 -13.69 -16.88 -8.87
C PRO A 91 -15.05 -16.25 -8.56
N HIS A 92 -15.48 -15.32 -9.40
CA HIS A 92 -16.75 -14.63 -9.28
C HIS A 92 -17.67 -14.99 -10.46
N LYS A 93 -18.95 -14.67 -10.30
CA LYS A 93 -19.97 -14.88 -11.33
C LYS A 93 -20.84 -13.64 -11.40
N ILE A 94 -21.08 -13.15 -12.60
CA ILE A 94 -21.95 -12.00 -12.85
C ILE A 94 -23.40 -12.47 -12.66
N SER A 95 -24.21 -11.67 -11.98
CA SER A 95 -25.64 -11.94 -11.86
C SER A 95 -26.28 -12.11 -13.23
N GLN A 96 -27.22 -13.05 -13.36
CA GLN A 96 -27.82 -13.38 -14.66
C GLN A 96 -28.59 -12.20 -15.26
N ASP A 97 -29.09 -11.32 -14.39
CA ASP A 97 -29.72 -10.06 -14.80
C ASP A 97 -28.74 -9.09 -15.45
N LEU A 98 -27.46 -9.26 -15.09
CA LEU A 98 -26.28 -8.57 -15.56
C LEU A 98 -25.96 -8.78 -17.05
N VAL A 99 -26.22 -10.01 -17.49
CA VAL A 99 -25.61 -10.57 -18.70
C VAL A 99 -26.47 -10.25 -19.92
N VAL A 100 -25.80 -9.86 -21.01
CA VAL A 100 -26.45 -9.57 -22.29
C VAL A 100 -26.21 -10.74 -23.26
N PRO A 101 -27.26 -11.31 -23.89
CA PRO A 101 -27.10 -12.32 -24.93
C PRO A 101 -26.32 -11.77 -26.14
N ALA A 102 -25.45 -12.58 -26.73
CA ALA A 102 -24.64 -12.17 -27.89
C ALA A 102 -25.45 -11.78 -29.13
N THR A 103 -26.73 -12.16 -29.20
CA THR A 103 -27.66 -11.81 -30.29
C THR A 103 -28.38 -10.48 -30.08
N ALA A 104 -28.25 -9.84 -28.91
CA ALA A 104 -28.95 -8.61 -28.59
C ALA A 104 -28.43 -7.42 -29.42
N ALA A 105 -29.35 -6.60 -29.91
CA ALA A 105 -29.00 -5.41 -30.68
C ALA A 105 -28.57 -4.27 -29.75
N LYS A 106 -27.51 -3.55 -30.15
CA LYS A 106 -27.02 -2.38 -29.44
C LYS A 106 -27.82 -1.14 -29.86
N HIS A 107 -28.38 -0.42 -28.88
CA HIS A 107 -29.14 0.81 -29.09
C HIS A 107 -28.47 2.02 -28.43
N THR A 108 -28.56 3.18 -29.08
CA THR A 108 -27.96 4.45 -28.60
C THR A 108 -28.94 5.63 -28.60
N ALA A 109 -30.18 5.41 -29.02
CA ALA A 109 -31.21 6.46 -29.07
C ALA A 109 -31.85 6.71 -27.70
N ASN A 110 -32.17 7.98 -27.38
CA ASN A 110 -32.90 8.37 -26.18
C ASN A 110 -32.28 7.89 -24.84
N MET A 111 -30.94 7.81 -24.76
CA MET A 111 -30.27 7.29 -23.56
C MET A 111 -30.60 8.06 -22.28
N GLY A 112 -30.74 9.39 -22.35
CA GLY A 112 -31.01 10.21 -21.16
C GLY A 112 -32.34 9.91 -20.48
N THR A 113 -33.33 9.38 -21.22
CA THR A 113 -34.61 8.97 -20.65
C THR A 113 -34.66 7.49 -20.32
N LEU A 114 -34.06 6.65 -21.16
CA LEU A 114 -34.12 5.19 -21.01
C LEU A 114 -33.10 4.61 -20.02
N CYS A 115 -31.99 5.33 -19.83
CA CYS A 115 -30.87 4.98 -18.97
C CYS A 115 -30.41 6.25 -18.20
N PRO A 116 -31.19 6.71 -17.20
CA PRO A 116 -31.05 8.05 -16.65
C PRO A 116 -29.87 8.24 -15.69
N MET A 117 -29.09 7.20 -15.36
CA MET A 117 -28.06 7.27 -14.33
C MET A 117 -26.90 8.20 -14.72
N GLU A 118 -26.66 9.24 -13.92
CA GLU A 118 -25.60 10.24 -14.15
C GLU A 118 -24.46 10.16 -13.12
N GLY A 119 -24.70 9.53 -11.99
CA GLY A 119 -23.73 9.39 -10.91
C GLY A 119 -23.95 8.12 -10.10
N LEU A 120 -22.88 7.67 -9.45
CA LEU A 120 -22.88 6.56 -8.51
C LEU A 120 -22.23 7.01 -7.20
N VAL A 121 -22.81 6.61 -6.08
CA VAL A 121 -22.22 6.74 -4.76
C VAL A 121 -21.94 5.34 -4.23
N ILE A 122 -20.64 5.03 -4.11
CA ILE A 122 -20.12 3.75 -3.64
C ILE A 122 -19.20 4.06 -2.47
N ALA A 123 -19.45 3.44 -1.32
CA ALA A 123 -18.68 3.64 -0.11
C ALA A 123 -18.44 5.11 0.26
N GLY A 124 -19.48 5.95 0.14
CA GLY A 124 -19.41 7.40 0.39
C GLY A 124 -18.56 8.20 -0.62
N ALA A 125 -18.04 7.56 -1.66
CA ALA A 125 -17.31 8.20 -2.76
C ALA A 125 -18.22 8.44 -3.97
N TRP A 126 -18.11 9.62 -4.58
CA TRP A 126 -18.84 9.99 -5.78
C TRP A 126 -18.13 9.51 -7.05
N TRP A 127 -18.87 8.99 -8.03
CA TRP A 127 -18.39 8.51 -9.33
C TRP A 127 -19.23 9.11 -10.46
N ASN A 128 -18.57 9.65 -11.50
CA ASN A 128 -19.26 10.22 -12.65
C ASN A 128 -19.61 9.12 -13.65
N VAL A 129 -20.90 8.94 -13.91
CA VAL A 129 -21.36 7.93 -14.84
C VAL A 129 -21.60 8.55 -16.21
N GLY A 130 -21.15 7.86 -17.25
CA GLY A 130 -21.52 8.13 -18.63
C GLY A 130 -22.17 6.89 -19.24
N VAL A 131 -23.45 6.97 -19.58
CA VAL A 131 -24.10 5.93 -20.37
C VAL A 131 -23.69 6.06 -21.84
N THR A 132 -23.45 4.90 -22.49
CA THR A 132 -22.95 4.83 -23.87
C THR A 132 -23.90 4.12 -24.82
N HIS A 133 -24.60 3.09 -24.33
CA HIS A 133 -25.57 2.30 -25.09
C HIS A 133 -26.41 1.44 -24.15
N TYR A 134 -27.46 0.83 -24.68
CA TYR A 134 -28.27 -0.15 -23.97
C TYR A 134 -28.67 -1.30 -24.89
N TYR A 135 -29.16 -2.37 -24.27
CA TYR A 135 -29.73 -3.54 -24.89
C TYR A 135 -31.16 -3.69 -24.38
N GLU A 136 -32.10 -3.82 -25.30
CA GLU A 136 -33.49 -4.15 -24.99
C GLU A 136 -33.62 -5.68 -24.99
N LEU A 137 -34.04 -6.26 -23.87
CA LEU A 137 -34.35 -7.68 -23.71
C LEU A 137 -35.85 -7.82 -23.39
N GLU A 138 -36.41 -9.02 -23.53
CA GLU A 138 -37.85 -9.25 -23.45
C GLU A 138 -38.50 -8.72 -22.15
N GLU A 139 -37.81 -8.87 -21.01
CA GLU A 139 -38.33 -8.49 -19.69
C GLU A 139 -37.55 -7.35 -19.02
N ARG A 140 -36.46 -6.87 -19.64
CA ARG A 140 -35.58 -5.87 -19.00
C ARG A 140 -34.75 -5.07 -19.99
N ARG A 141 -34.22 -3.94 -19.52
CA ARG A 141 -33.22 -3.15 -20.22
C ARG A 141 -31.89 -3.21 -19.48
N VAL A 142 -30.82 -3.50 -20.22
CA VAL A 142 -29.45 -3.48 -19.70
C VAL A 142 -28.73 -2.27 -20.27
N CYS A 143 -28.34 -1.33 -19.42
CA CYS A 143 -27.66 -0.10 -19.80
C CYS A 143 -26.16 -0.23 -19.56
N HIS A 144 -25.34 -0.05 -20.60
CA HIS A 144 -23.88 -0.04 -20.47
C HIS A 144 -23.37 1.36 -20.12
N PHE A 145 -22.59 1.43 -19.06
CA PHE A 145 -22.05 2.67 -18.52
C PHE A 145 -20.52 2.61 -18.41
N VAL A 146 -19.93 3.81 -18.39
CA VAL A 146 -18.51 4.00 -18.16
C VAL A 146 -18.28 5.01 -17.05
N VAL A 147 -17.16 4.87 -16.35
CA VAL A 147 -16.59 5.96 -15.53
C VAL A 147 -15.29 6.41 -16.19
N PRO A 148 -15.35 7.47 -17.03
CA PRO A 148 -14.25 7.93 -17.86
C PRO A 148 -12.93 8.14 -17.11
N GLN A 149 -13.01 8.67 -15.89
CA GLN A 149 -11.82 9.06 -15.12
C GLN A 149 -10.99 7.86 -14.66
N TYR A 150 -11.61 6.67 -14.61
CA TYR A 150 -11.06 5.52 -13.92
C TYR A 150 -10.89 4.29 -14.79
N ASN A 151 -11.25 4.34 -16.07
CA ASN A 151 -11.26 3.18 -16.98
C ASN A 151 -12.16 2.06 -16.41
N ILE A 152 -13.38 2.46 -16.02
CA ILE A 152 -14.42 1.54 -15.55
C ILE A 152 -15.43 1.36 -16.67
N HIS A 153 -15.80 0.11 -16.91
CA HIS A 153 -16.85 -0.31 -17.83
C HIS A 153 -17.77 -1.28 -17.12
N GLY A 154 -19.06 -1.19 -17.34
CA GLY A 154 -20.02 -2.02 -16.66
C GLY A 154 -21.40 -1.91 -17.25
N SER A 155 -22.30 -2.72 -16.71
CA SER A 155 -23.70 -2.74 -17.11
C SER A 155 -24.57 -2.69 -15.87
N TYR A 156 -25.69 -2.00 -15.99
CA TYR A 156 -26.68 -1.91 -14.92
C TYR A 156 -28.08 -2.22 -15.45
N VAL A 157 -28.92 -2.69 -14.54
CA VAL A 157 -30.35 -2.88 -14.74
C VAL A 157 -31.10 -2.02 -13.74
N LEU A 158 -32.16 -1.39 -14.21
CA LEU A 158 -33.06 -0.58 -13.39
C LEU A 158 -34.41 -1.29 -13.29
N GLY A 159 -34.88 -1.52 -12.07
CA GLY A 159 -36.23 -2.01 -11.82
C GLY A 159 -37.28 -0.94 -12.15
N THR A 160 -38.47 -1.37 -12.55
CA THR A 160 -39.59 -0.47 -12.91
C THR A 160 -40.49 -0.11 -11.74
N GLU A 161 -40.44 -0.90 -10.66
CA GLU A 161 -41.26 -0.70 -9.47
C GLU A 161 -40.54 0.15 -8.42
N LEU A 162 -41.29 1.00 -7.73
CA LEU A 162 -40.77 1.78 -6.62
C LEU A 162 -40.39 0.87 -5.45
N THR A 163 -39.26 1.16 -4.82
CA THR A 163 -38.75 0.38 -3.69
C THR A 163 -38.25 1.29 -2.57
N VAL A 164 -38.05 0.69 -1.39
CA VAL A 164 -37.45 1.38 -0.25
C VAL A 164 -36.02 1.80 -0.63
N PRO A 165 -35.62 3.06 -0.41
CA PRO A 165 -34.27 3.54 -0.72
C PRO A 165 -33.18 2.74 0.01
N SER A 166 -32.01 2.67 -0.60
CA SER A 166 -30.81 2.12 0.03
C SER A 166 -30.45 2.87 1.32
N GLU A 167 -29.82 2.19 2.28
CA GLU A 167 -29.38 2.78 3.55
C GLU A 167 -28.43 3.98 3.36
N THR A 168 -27.72 4.02 2.22
CA THR A 168 -26.78 5.10 1.86
C THR A 168 -27.43 6.26 1.13
N SER A 169 -28.73 6.18 0.82
CA SER A 169 -29.48 7.24 0.14
C SER A 169 -29.84 8.40 1.08
N PRO A 170 -29.88 9.64 0.57
CA PRO A 170 -30.36 10.78 1.34
C PRO A 170 -31.88 10.71 1.55
N ALA A 171 -32.38 11.37 2.60
CA ALA A 171 -33.80 11.38 2.95
C ALA A 171 -34.72 11.89 1.82
N SER A 172 -34.19 12.74 0.93
CA SER A 172 -34.90 13.25 -0.25
C SER A 172 -35.26 12.18 -1.29
N CYS A 173 -34.72 10.96 -1.18
CA CYS A 173 -34.94 9.86 -2.12
C CYS A 173 -35.97 8.84 -1.62
N SER A 174 -36.61 9.08 -0.48
CA SER A 174 -37.51 8.13 0.18
C SER A 174 -38.74 7.70 -0.62
N GLU A 175 -39.26 8.57 -1.48
CA GLU A 175 -40.50 8.32 -2.22
C GLU A 175 -40.29 8.01 -3.71
N ASN A 176 -39.06 8.15 -4.22
CA ASN A 176 -38.78 8.08 -5.66
C ASN A 176 -37.48 7.32 -5.96
N SER A 177 -37.42 6.09 -5.44
CA SER A 177 -36.28 5.18 -5.57
C SER A 177 -36.66 3.92 -6.32
N TYR A 178 -35.80 3.50 -7.25
CA TYR A 178 -35.96 2.31 -8.07
C TYR A 178 -34.83 1.31 -7.79
N PRO A 179 -35.09 -0.01 -7.80
CA PRO A 179 -34.05 -1.02 -7.65
C PRO A 179 -32.95 -0.84 -8.70
N LEU A 180 -31.70 -0.84 -8.26
CA LEU A 180 -30.54 -0.74 -9.11
C LEU A 180 -29.59 -1.89 -8.81
N GLU A 181 -29.26 -2.63 -9.84
CA GLU A 181 -28.19 -3.63 -9.82
C GLU A 181 -27.18 -3.26 -10.89
N TYR A 182 -25.90 -3.41 -10.59
CA TYR A 182 -24.86 -3.28 -11.61
C TYR A 182 -23.66 -4.14 -11.32
N TYR A 183 -22.94 -4.47 -12.38
CA TYR A 183 -21.55 -4.90 -12.28
C TYR A 183 -20.66 -3.92 -13.04
N CYS A 184 -19.41 -3.80 -12.60
CA CYS A 184 -18.40 -3.13 -13.36
C CYS A 184 -17.05 -3.80 -13.23
N TYR A 185 -16.21 -3.53 -14.21
CA TYR A 185 -14.81 -3.82 -14.18
C TYR A 185 -14.01 -2.52 -14.20
N HIS A 186 -13.09 -2.39 -13.25
CA HIS A 186 -12.10 -1.32 -13.21
C HIS A 186 -10.77 -1.84 -13.76
N GLY A 187 -10.32 -1.32 -14.91
CA GLY A 187 -9.06 -1.72 -15.51
C GLY A 187 -7.85 -1.46 -14.60
N SER A 188 -6.93 -2.43 -14.51
CA SER A 188 -5.69 -2.31 -13.73
C SER A 188 -4.51 -1.88 -14.61
N ILE A 189 -3.31 -1.82 -14.02
CA ILE A 189 -2.05 -1.54 -14.72
C ILE A 189 -1.51 -2.76 -15.49
N GLY A 190 -1.99 -3.95 -15.15
CA GLY A 190 -1.73 -5.20 -15.86
C GLY A 190 -2.80 -5.60 -16.88
N TYR A 191 -2.74 -6.86 -17.31
CA TYR A 191 -3.70 -7.49 -18.25
C TYR A 191 -5.04 -7.88 -17.58
N TYR A 192 -5.37 -7.36 -16.41
CA TYR A 192 -6.58 -7.72 -15.67
C TYR A 192 -7.35 -6.48 -15.19
N ALA A 193 -8.60 -6.71 -14.81
CA ALA A 193 -9.49 -5.71 -14.22
C ALA A 193 -10.08 -6.22 -12.90
N PHE A 194 -10.33 -5.29 -11.98
CA PHE A 194 -11.06 -5.57 -10.74
C PHE A 194 -12.55 -5.60 -11.03
N TYR A 195 -13.22 -6.64 -10.57
CA TYR A 195 -14.66 -6.80 -10.65
C TYR A 195 -15.32 -6.31 -9.37
N GLU A 196 -16.43 -5.61 -9.56
CA GLU A 196 -17.34 -5.19 -8.52
C GLU A 196 -18.77 -5.43 -8.98
N GLU A 197 -19.58 -5.98 -8.10
CA GLU A 197 -21.03 -6.08 -8.28
C GLU A 197 -21.72 -5.51 -7.05
N ALA A 198 -22.70 -4.65 -7.29
CA ALA A 198 -23.36 -3.90 -6.25
C ALA A 198 -24.86 -3.79 -6.50
N VAL A 199 -25.59 -3.69 -5.40
CA VAL A 199 -27.06 -3.57 -5.37
C VAL A 199 -27.41 -2.35 -4.54
N GLY A 200 -28.48 -1.66 -4.92
CA GLY A 200 -29.02 -0.55 -4.17
C GLY A 200 -30.19 0.08 -4.90
N THR A 201 -30.24 1.40 -4.90
CA THR A 201 -31.35 2.13 -5.51
C THR A 201 -30.89 3.34 -6.30
N LEU A 202 -31.52 3.57 -7.45
CA LEU A 202 -31.42 4.83 -8.18
C LEU A 202 -32.49 5.80 -7.66
N CYS A 203 -32.06 6.98 -7.26
CA CYS A 203 -32.97 8.07 -6.91
C CYS A 203 -33.32 8.88 -8.16
N ALA A 204 -34.60 8.91 -8.55
CA ALA A 204 -35.02 9.61 -9.76
C ALA A 204 -35.12 11.13 -9.59
N ASN A 205 -35.01 11.64 -8.35
CA ASN A 205 -34.97 13.08 -8.10
C ASN A 205 -33.63 13.72 -8.51
N ASP A 206 -32.54 12.95 -8.45
CA ASP A 206 -31.18 13.43 -8.70
C ASP A 206 -30.40 12.57 -9.71
N ASN A 207 -31.00 11.48 -10.20
CA ASN A 207 -30.42 10.52 -11.13
C ASN A 207 -29.13 9.84 -10.63
N ILE A 208 -29.02 9.65 -9.31
CA ILE A 208 -27.85 9.07 -8.65
C ILE A 208 -28.17 7.68 -8.11
N GLY A 209 -27.29 6.71 -8.40
CA GLY A 209 -27.33 5.39 -7.82
C GLY A 209 -26.61 5.34 -6.48
N TYR A 210 -27.32 4.91 -5.44
CA TYR A 210 -26.78 4.71 -4.08
C TYR A 210 -26.72 3.21 -3.80
N VAL A 211 -25.51 2.67 -3.71
CA VAL A 211 -25.32 1.21 -3.75
C VAL A 211 -24.40 0.69 -2.64
N LEU A 212 -24.53 -0.61 -2.39
CA LEU A 212 -23.66 -1.38 -1.52
C LEU A 212 -23.06 -2.54 -2.32
N VAL A 213 -21.75 -2.70 -2.18
CA VAL A 213 -21.00 -3.75 -2.89
C VAL A 213 -21.29 -5.11 -2.27
N GLN A 214 -21.67 -6.07 -3.10
CA GLN A 214 -21.94 -7.45 -2.71
C GLN A 214 -20.91 -8.43 -3.29
N GLY A 215 -20.43 -8.17 -4.52
CA GLY A 215 -19.49 -9.02 -5.24
C GLY A 215 -18.15 -8.33 -5.49
N LEU A 216 -17.06 -9.08 -5.33
CA LEU A 216 -15.70 -8.67 -5.67
C LEU A 216 -14.96 -9.80 -6.36
N GLY A 217 -14.04 -9.45 -7.25
CA GLY A 217 -13.27 -10.44 -8.01
C GLY A 217 -12.29 -9.78 -8.96
N THR A 218 -11.71 -10.58 -9.87
CA THR A 218 -10.81 -10.09 -10.92
C THR A 218 -10.99 -10.90 -12.19
N TYR A 219 -10.70 -10.32 -13.35
CA TYR A 219 -10.77 -11.01 -14.63
C TYR A 219 -9.65 -10.56 -15.58
N ASP A 220 -9.13 -11.50 -16.37
CA ASP A 220 -8.06 -11.25 -17.36
C ASP A 220 -8.61 -10.56 -18.61
N SER A 221 -9.02 -9.30 -18.45
CA SER A 221 -9.45 -8.40 -19.51
C SER A 221 -9.12 -6.95 -19.12
N ASN A 222 -8.80 -6.11 -20.11
CA ASN A 222 -8.56 -4.69 -19.91
C ASN A 222 -8.75 -3.91 -21.23
N GLY A 223 -8.83 -2.58 -21.15
CA GLY A 223 -8.95 -1.68 -22.29
C GLY A 223 -10.19 -1.96 -23.16
N ALA A 224 -10.01 -1.98 -24.49
CA ALA A 224 -11.10 -2.14 -25.44
C ALA A 224 -11.90 -3.45 -25.30
N ASN A 225 -11.27 -4.53 -24.81
CA ASN A 225 -11.98 -5.78 -24.53
C ASN A 225 -12.98 -5.63 -23.39
N LEU A 226 -12.69 -4.74 -22.43
CA LEU A 226 -13.57 -4.44 -21.31
C LEU A 226 -14.79 -3.61 -21.74
N ALA A 227 -14.59 -2.69 -22.70
CA ALA A 227 -15.67 -1.86 -23.24
C ALA A 227 -16.71 -2.64 -24.06
N ASN A 228 -16.35 -3.83 -24.52
CA ASN A 228 -17.22 -4.73 -25.28
C ASN A 228 -17.62 -5.97 -24.47
N ASP A 229 -17.33 -6.02 -23.17
CA ASP A 229 -17.69 -7.15 -22.33
C ASP A 229 -19.18 -7.13 -22.00
N ILE A 230 -19.92 -8.05 -22.60
CA ILE A 230 -21.36 -8.27 -22.40
C ILE A 230 -21.68 -9.18 -21.20
N GLY A 231 -20.64 -9.65 -20.50
CA GLY A 231 -20.80 -10.61 -19.42
C GLY A 231 -21.03 -12.04 -19.93
N ASP A 232 -20.93 -13.01 -19.02
CA ASP A 232 -21.36 -14.39 -19.25
C ASP A 232 -21.77 -15.03 -17.92
N THR A 233 -22.39 -16.21 -18.00
CA THR A 233 -22.90 -16.94 -16.83
C THR A 233 -21.87 -17.90 -16.21
N THR A 234 -20.62 -17.88 -16.70
CA THR A 234 -19.54 -18.75 -16.24
C THR A 234 -18.79 -18.15 -15.07
N TYR A 235 -18.00 -18.97 -14.37
CA TYR A 235 -17.11 -18.47 -13.34
C TYR A 235 -15.90 -17.79 -13.98
N ARG A 236 -15.71 -16.52 -13.64
CA ARG A 236 -14.61 -15.68 -14.12
C ARG A 236 -13.57 -15.52 -13.02
N ARG A 237 -12.30 -15.47 -13.42
CA ARG A 237 -11.16 -15.21 -12.52
C ARG A 237 -9.98 -14.65 -13.31
N SER A 238 -9.06 -13.97 -12.64
CA SER A 238 -7.78 -13.57 -13.22
C SER A 238 -6.67 -14.54 -12.81
N TYR A 239 -6.07 -15.21 -13.79
CA TYR A 239 -4.85 -15.99 -13.58
C TYR A 239 -3.65 -15.07 -13.42
N TRP A 240 -3.64 -13.91 -14.08
CA TRP A 240 -2.58 -12.92 -13.95
C TRP A 240 -2.48 -12.41 -12.52
N TYR A 241 -3.58 -11.90 -11.98
CA TYR A 241 -3.68 -11.44 -10.60
C TYR A 241 -3.36 -12.57 -9.61
N GLY A 242 -3.92 -13.77 -9.85
CA GLY A 242 -3.65 -14.95 -9.04
C GLY A 242 -2.15 -15.24 -8.93
N LEU A 243 -1.44 -15.29 -10.05
CA LEU A 243 0.00 -15.58 -10.10
C LEU A 243 0.82 -14.46 -9.44
N PHE A 244 0.71 -13.22 -9.92
CA PHE A 244 1.55 -12.12 -9.41
C PHE A 244 1.23 -11.77 -7.95
N GLY A 245 -0.05 -11.82 -7.57
CA GLY A 245 -0.47 -11.65 -6.19
C GLY A 245 0.09 -12.76 -5.29
N SER A 246 0.10 -14.03 -5.74
CA SER A 246 0.69 -15.12 -4.96
C SER A 246 2.21 -14.94 -4.75
N VAL A 247 2.94 -14.56 -5.80
CA VAL A 247 4.37 -14.27 -5.76
C VAL A 247 4.64 -13.14 -4.77
N TRP A 248 3.82 -12.10 -4.79
CA TRP A 248 3.94 -10.96 -3.91
C TRP A 248 3.69 -11.32 -2.43
N ILE A 249 2.59 -12.02 -2.13
CA ILE A 249 2.29 -12.50 -0.78
C ILE A 249 3.40 -13.43 -0.27
N MET A 250 3.90 -14.34 -1.10
CA MET A 250 5.00 -15.23 -0.75
C MET A 250 6.26 -14.42 -0.42
N PHE A 251 6.63 -13.47 -1.28
CA PHE A 251 7.79 -12.60 -1.07
C PHE A 251 7.69 -11.82 0.25
N ARG A 252 6.53 -11.20 0.51
CA ARG A 252 6.26 -10.46 1.77
C ARG A 252 6.35 -11.36 2.99
N THR A 253 5.82 -12.58 2.91
CA THR A 253 5.88 -13.57 3.98
C THR A 253 7.33 -13.95 4.31
N LEU A 254 8.16 -14.17 3.29
CA LEU A 254 9.58 -14.47 3.46
C LEU A 254 10.34 -13.29 4.08
N LEU A 255 10.05 -12.06 3.64
CA LEU A 255 10.62 -10.84 4.21
C LEU A 255 10.26 -10.68 5.69
N LEU A 256 8.99 -10.90 6.04
CA LEU A 256 8.51 -10.83 7.42
C LEU A 256 9.11 -11.92 8.30
N ARG A 257 9.28 -13.14 7.79
CA ARG A 257 10.01 -14.21 8.49
C ARG A 257 11.45 -13.80 8.80
N ARG A 258 12.16 -13.21 7.83
CA ARG A 258 13.53 -12.71 8.04
C ARG A 258 13.55 -11.61 9.12
N SER A 259 12.63 -10.66 9.04
CA SER A 259 12.48 -9.58 10.03
C SER A 259 12.21 -10.13 11.43
N TYR A 260 11.30 -11.11 11.57
CA TYR A 260 11.00 -11.75 12.85
C TYR A 260 12.25 -12.35 13.50
N VAL A 261 13.07 -13.08 12.72
CA VAL A 261 14.31 -13.68 13.23
C VAL A 261 15.30 -12.60 13.68
N ALA A 262 15.41 -11.49 12.94
CA ALA A 262 16.27 -10.36 13.30
C ALA A 262 15.80 -9.71 14.61
N CYS A 263 14.50 -9.35 14.71
CA CYS A 263 13.89 -8.75 15.89
C CYS A 263 14.04 -9.64 17.13
N LYS A 264 13.79 -10.95 16.99
CA LYS A 264 13.93 -11.92 18.08
C LYS A 264 15.38 -12.01 18.58
N ARG A 265 16.36 -12.10 17.67
CA ARG A 265 17.79 -12.20 18.04
C ARG A 265 18.30 -10.91 18.67
N TYR A 266 17.90 -9.76 18.13
CA TYR A 266 18.29 -8.45 18.65
C TYR A 266 17.69 -8.21 20.04
N GLY A 267 16.39 -8.45 20.21
CA GLY A 267 15.73 -8.34 21.52
C GLY A 267 16.33 -9.27 22.57
N GLN A 268 16.65 -10.53 22.21
CA GLN A 268 17.37 -11.44 23.12
C GLN A 268 18.74 -10.93 23.53
N ARG A 269 19.44 -10.19 22.67
CA ARG A 269 20.75 -9.60 22.98
C ARG A 269 20.59 -8.42 23.93
N CYS A 270 19.63 -7.52 23.70
CA CYS A 270 19.34 -6.41 24.60
C CYS A 270 18.91 -6.92 25.98
N ASP A 271 18.04 -7.93 26.04
CA ASP A 271 17.63 -8.57 27.30
C ASP A 271 18.84 -9.13 28.08
N ARG A 272 19.81 -9.76 27.39
CA ARG A 272 21.05 -10.28 28.02
C ARG A 272 21.95 -9.16 28.54
N LEU A 273 21.99 -8.02 27.86
CA LEU A 273 22.77 -6.84 28.25
C LEU A 273 22.04 -5.97 29.28
N ARG A 274 20.80 -6.33 29.65
CA ARG A 274 19.89 -5.51 30.48
C ARG A 274 19.68 -4.10 29.93
N GLU A 275 19.77 -3.95 28.61
CA GLU A 275 19.45 -2.70 27.94
C GLU A 275 17.95 -2.61 27.74
N THR A 276 17.35 -1.56 28.30
CA THR A 276 15.94 -1.23 28.05
C THR A 276 15.81 -0.65 26.66
N MET A 277 14.75 -1.03 25.96
CA MET A 277 14.48 -0.51 24.63
C MET A 277 13.30 0.46 24.71
N ARG A 278 13.39 1.59 24.02
CA ARG A 278 12.25 2.51 23.91
C ARG A 278 11.32 2.03 22.80
N PHE A 279 10.03 2.32 22.95
CA PHE A 279 9.02 1.99 21.94
C PHE A 279 9.37 2.58 20.56
N LYS A 280 9.78 3.86 20.53
CA LYS A 280 10.21 4.54 19.30
C LYS A 280 11.34 3.81 18.57
N ASP A 281 12.37 3.40 19.30
CA ASP A 281 13.52 2.69 18.73
C ASP A 281 13.11 1.31 18.22
N SER A 282 12.12 0.69 18.85
CA SER A 282 11.55 -0.60 18.42
C SER A 282 10.78 -0.48 17.13
N VAL A 283 9.95 0.57 16.98
CA VAL A 283 9.22 0.86 15.73
C VAL A 283 10.20 1.09 14.59
N VAL A 284 11.22 1.94 14.80
CA VAL A 284 12.24 2.23 13.78
C VAL A 284 13.00 0.96 13.39
N TYR A 285 13.44 0.16 14.37
CA TYR A 285 14.15 -1.08 14.11
C TYR A 285 13.31 -2.08 13.30
N VAL A 286 12.06 -2.28 13.71
CA VAL A 286 11.13 -3.19 13.04
C VAL A 286 10.85 -2.71 11.61
N GLN A 287 10.53 -1.42 11.42
CA GLN A 287 10.31 -0.84 10.10
C GLN A 287 11.53 -0.99 9.18
N GLU A 288 12.74 -0.71 9.66
CA GLU A 288 13.96 -0.90 8.86
C GLU A 288 14.27 -2.38 8.58
N SER A 289 13.96 -3.27 9.52
CA SER A 289 14.12 -4.72 9.29
C SER A 289 13.15 -5.28 8.25
N MET A 290 11.99 -4.64 8.08
CA MET A 290 10.95 -4.97 7.10
C MET A 290 11.03 -4.12 5.84
N ARG A 291 11.88 -3.08 5.83
CA ARG A 291 12.12 -2.28 4.65
C ARG A 291 12.57 -3.23 3.56
N LEU A 292 11.98 -3.05 2.38
CA LEU A 292 12.32 -3.77 1.16
C LEU A 292 13.73 -3.36 0.72
N SER A 293 14.74 -3.71 1.50
CA SER A 293 16.11 -3.28 1.25
C SER A 293 16.65 -4.04 0.05
N ALA A 294 16.46 -3.46 -1.12
CA ALA A 294 17.20 -3.76 -2.33
C ALA A 294 18.61 -3.15 -2.25
N HIS A 295 19.22 -3.17 -1.05
CA HIS A 295 20.53 -2.58 -0.78
C HIS A 295 21.57 -3.44 -1.49
N GLY A 296 22.16 -2.89 -2.56
CA GLY A 296 23.03 -3.64 -3.48
C GLY A 296 22.32 -4.40 -4.60
N ALA A 297 20.98 -4.34 -4.70
CA ALA A 297 20.25 -4.93 -5.82
C ALA A 297 20.32 -4.02 -7.07
N ARG A 298 20.44 -4.64 -8.24
CA ARG A 298 20.42 -3.95 -9.53
C ARG A 298 19.04 -3.31 -9.81
N ASN A 299 19.00 -2.27 -10.63
CA ASN A 299 17.78 -1.50 -10.91
C ASN A 299 16.62 -2.33 -11.48
N TYR A 300 16.89 -3.40 -12.24
CA TYR A 300 15.81 -4.25 -12.76
C TYR A 300 15.06 -5.02 -11.64
N HIS A 301 15.76 -5.45 -10.58
CA HIS A 301 15.11 -6.07 -9.43
C HIS A 301 14.23 -5.06 -8.69
N ARG A 302 14.68 -3.81 -8.60
CA ARG A 302 13.91 -2.71 -7.98
C ARG A 302 12.68 -2.38 -8.79
N ALA A 303 12.78 -2.38 -10.12
CA ALA A 303 11.64 -2.20 -11.01
C ALA A 303 10.62 -3.34 -10.85
N ALA A 304 11.07 -4.61 -10.84
CA ALA A 304 10.19 -5.75 -10.61
C ALA A 304 9.49 -5.69 -9.24
N LEU A 305 10.21 -5.28 -8.19
CA LEU A 305 9.65 -5.12 -6.86
C LEU A 305 8.65 -3.95 -6.78
N THR A 306 8.94 -2.87 -7.49
CA THR A 306 8.03 -1.72 -7.61
C THR A 306 6.74 -2.12 -8.30
N TYR A 307 6.82 -2.95 -9.34
CA TYR A 307 5.63 -3.51 -10.00
C TYR A 307 4.77 -4.30 -9.01
N LEU A 308 5.36 -5.25 -8.26
CA LEU A 308 4.61 -6.05 -7.27
C LEU A 308 4.00 -5.17 -6.15
N LEU A 309 4.71 -4.12 -5.73
CA LEU A 309 4.19 -3.13 -4.77
C LEU A 309 2.97 -2.38 -5.31
N VAL A 310 3.02 -1.97 -6.58
CA VAL A 310 1.91 -1.27 -7.24
C VAL A 310 0.69 -2.18 -7.37
N GLU A 311 0.89 -3.46 -7.70
CA GLU A 311 -0.21 -4.45 -7.72
C GLU A 311 -0.88 -4.61 -6.34
N GLY A 312 -0.08 -4.66 -5.27
CA GLY A 312 -0.58 -4.67 -3.90
C GLY A 312 -1.32 -3.38 -3.51
N LEU A 313 -0.79 -2.21 -3.91
CA LEU A 313 -1.39 -0.90 -3.67
C LEU A 313 -2.76 -0.76 -4.37
N MET A 314 -2.86 -1.22 -5.62
CA MET A 314 -4.11 -1.16 -6.38
C MET A 314 -5.21 -2.01 -5.73
N SER A 315 -4.87 -3.20 -5.23
CA SER A 315 -5.80 -4.07 -4.51
C SER A 315 -6.33 -3.40 -3.23
N ASP A 316 -5.44 -2.77 -2.46
CA ASP A 316 -5.81 -2.07 -1.23
C ASP A 316 -6.65 -0.82 -1.52
N LEU A 317 -6.31 -0.07 -2.56
CA LEU A 317 -7.08 1.10 -3.00
C LEU A 317 -8.49 0.70 -3.45
N PHE A 318 -8.61 -0.37 -4.23
CA PHE A 318 -9.91 -0.87 -4.68
C PHE A 318 -10.78 -1.33 -3.51
N MET A 319 -10.20 -2.01 -2.53
CA MET A 319 -10.91 -2.41 -1.32
C MET A 319 -11.42 -1.23 -0.49
N LEU A 320 -10.70 -0.11 -0.47
CA LEU A 320 -11.11 1.09 0.25
C LEU A 320 -12.30 1.81 -0.40
N ILE A 321 -12.41 1.74 -1.72
CA ILE A 321 -13.52 2.36 -2.46
C ILE A 321 -14.74 1.45 -2.61
N ALA A 322 -14.54 0.14 -2.47
CA ALA A 322 -15.60 -0.86 -2.66
C ALA A 322 -16.17 -1.37 -1.34
N GLN A 323 -15.62 -1.02 -0.17
CA GLN A 323 -16.14 -1.49 1.11
C GLN A 323 -16.38 -0.34 2.07
N ASP A 324 -17.54 -0.38 2.72
CA ASP A 324 -17.89 0.49 3.83
C ASP A 324 -17.53 -0.12 5.19
N GLY A 325 -17.35 0.76 6.17
CA GLY A 325 -17.27 0.39 7.58
C GLY A 325 -15.87 0.27 8.19
N ILE A 326 -15.80 -0.32 9.38
CA ILE A 326 -14.58 -0.36 10.21
C ILE A 326 -13.47 -1.17 9.51
N PHE A 327 -13.83 -2.23 8.78
CA PHE A 327 -12.85 -3.03 8.03
C PHE A 327 -12.18 -2.25 6.91
N ALA A 328 -12.89 -1.35 6.24
CA ALA A 328 -12.30 -0.43 5.27
C ALA A 328 -11.29 0.51 5.94
N LYS A 329 -11.65 1.05 7.13
CA LYS A 329 -10.73 1.90 7.90
C LYS A 329 -9.44 1.19 8.30
N VAL A 330 -9.50 -0.11 8.58
CA VAL A 330 -8.32 -0.93 8.89
C VAL A 330 -7.46 -1.18 7.64
N GLN A 331 -8.05 -1.24 6.44
CA GLN A 331 -7.33 -1.42 5.18
C GLN A 331 -6.36 -0.26 4.88
N TYR A 332 -6.62 0.95 5.41
CA TYR A 332 -5.69 2.07 5.31
C TYR A 332 -4.31 1.77 5.87
N ILE A 333 -4.19 0.88 6.86
CA ILE A 333 -2.90 0.46 7.41
C ILE A 333 -2.07 -0.28 6.35
N SER A 334 -2.72 -1.17 5.59
CA SER A 334 -2.07 -1.88 4.47
C SER A 334 -1.72 -0.93 3.32
N LEU A 335 -2.61 0.01 2.99
CA LEU A 335 -2.38 1.03 1.97
C LEU A 335 -1.15 1.89 2.30
N GLY A 336 -1.08 2.44 3.52
CA GLY A 336 0.04 3.26 3.98
C GLY A 336 1.37 2.51 3.86
N TYR A 337 1.39 1.25 4.30
CA TYR A 337 2.58 0.40 4.21
C TYR A 337 3.04 0.12 2.76
N ASN A 338 2.11 -0.18 1.85
CA ASN A 338 2.45 -0.39 0.43
C ASN A 338 2.91 0.93 -0.22
N LEU A 339 2.27 2.06 0.10
CA LEU A 339 2.65 3.37 -0.39
C LEU A 339 4.04 3.80 0.11
N ALA A 340 4.33 3.61 1.38
CA ALA A 340 5.66 3.84 1.96
C ALA A 340 6.74 3.03 1.25
N GLY A 341 6.42 1.76 0.93
CA GLY A 341 7.28 0.87 0.15
C GLY A 341 7.56 1.41 -1.25
N VAL A 342 6.53 1.87 -1.97
CA VAL A 342 6.67 2.49 -3.30
C VAL A 342 7.54 3.74 -3.24
N LEU A 343 7.25 4.67 -2.32
CA LEU A 343 8.02 5.91 -2.16
C LEU A 343 9.50 5.62 -1.84
N SER A 344 9.77 4.64 -0.98
CA SER A 344 11.13 4.21 -0.65
C SER A 344 11.86 3.62 -1.86
N MET A 345 11.22 2.74 -2.62
CA MET A 345 11.82 2.14 -3.82
C MET A 345 12.07 3.16 -4.93
N LEU A 346 11.11 4.06 -5.19
CA LEU A 346 11.27 5.13 -6.18
C LEU A 346 12.44 6.05 -5.81
N PHE A 347 12.52 6.46 -4.54
CA PHE A 347 13.63 7.29 -4.07
C PHE A 347 14.98 6.59 -4.24
N GLU A 348 15.09 5.31 -3.85
CA GLU A 348 16.33 4.54 -3.99
C GLU A 348 16.73 4.38 -5.46
N MET A 349 15.78 4.20 -6.38
CA MET A 349 16.05 4.16 -7.82
C MET A 349 16.59 5.49 -8.33
N VAL A 350 15.91 6.61 -8.02
CA VAL A 350 16.35 7.97 -8.42
C VAL A 350 17.73 8.30 -7.85
N GLU A 351 18.01 7.90 -6.60
CA GLU A 351 19.32 8.07 -5.96
C GLU A 351 20.40 7.28 -6.69
N THR A 352 20.16 6.00 -7.02
CA THR A 352 21.14 5.19 -7.77
C THR A 352 21.37 5.66 -9.20
N MET A 353 20.38 6.29 -9.83
CA MET A 353 20.51 6.88 -11.16
C MET A 353 21.22 8.25 -11.13
N LYS A 354 21.55 8.79 -9.95
CA LYS A 354 22.16 10.12 -9.75
C LYS A 354 21.36 11.26 -10.37
N TRP A 355 20.03 11.14 -10.42
CA TRP A 355 19.14 12.13 -11.03
C TRP A 355 18.84 13.33 -10.13
N MET A 356 19.26 13.32 -8.86
CA MET A 356 19.08 14.43 -7.91
C MET A 356 20.40 14.97 -7.40
N GLY A 357 20.53 16.30 -7.37
CA GLY A 357 21.62 16.99 -6.68
C GLY A 357 21.53 16.86 -5.15
N GLU A 358 22.61 17.20 -4.44
CA GLU A 358 22.71 16.93 -2.99
C GLU A 358 21.70 17.69 -2.13
N LYS A 359 21.44 18.97 -2.44
CA LYS A 359 20.47 19.81 -1.71
C LYS A 359 19.04 19.26 -1.79
N PRO A 360 18.45 19.00 -2.97
CA PRO A 360 17.12 18.42 -3.06
C PRO A 360 17.08 16.99 -2.50
N ARG A 361 18.15 16.18 -2.67
CA ARG A 361 18.25 14.85 -2.05
C ARG A 361 18.10 14.90 -0.54
N CYS A 362 18.83 15.79 0.14
CA CYS A 362 18.76 15.94 1.59
C CYS A 362 17.39 16.47 2.06
N LEU A 363 16.79 17.40 1.31
CA LEU A 363 15.46 17.92 1.59
C LEU A 363 14.40 16.81 1.51
N VAL A 364 14.37 16.07 0.40
CA VAL A 364 13.44 14.95 0.17
C VAL A 364 13.64 13.86 1.22
N LYS A 365 14.89 13.52 1.55
CA LYS A 365 15.19 12.54 2.59
C LYS A 365 14.62 12.93 3.95
N ARG A 366 14.71 14.21 4.29
CA ARG A 366 14.20 14.76 5.57
C ARG A 366 12.68 14.92 5.59
N LEU A 367 12.06 15.19 4.45
CA LEU A 367 10.61 15.39 4.33
C LEU A 367 9.83 14.07 4.22
N ILE A 368 10.35 13.12 3.44
CA ILE A 368 9.63 11.88 3.11
C ILE A 368 9.92 10.76 4.10
N PHE A 369 11.17 10.63 4.57
CA PHE A 369 11.64 9.47 5.35
C PHE A 369 11.90 9.78 6.83
N ASN A 370 11.40 10.91 7.35
CA ASN A 370 11.37 11.08 8.80
C ASN A 370 10.24 10.20 9.37
N TYR A 371 10.60 9.21 10.20
CA TYR A 371 9.71 8.13 10.64
C TYR A 371 8.45 8.64 11.36
N GLU A 372 8.56 9.75 12.10
CA GLU A 372 7.41 10.35 12.79
C GLU A 372 6.42 11.00 11.81
N THR A 373 6.92 11.73 10.81
CA THR A 373 6.06 12.37 9.80
C THR A 373 5.56 11.39 8.74
N ALA A 374 6.25 10.26 8.54
CA ALA A 374 5.82 9.24 7.61
C ALA A 374 4.56 8.50 8.12
N LEU A 375 4.59 8.05 9.37
CA LEU A 375 3.48 7.33 9.99
C LEU A 375 2.25 8.24 10.22
N LEU A 376 2.46 9.45 10.75
CA LEU A 376 1.38 10.44 10.92
C LEU A 376 0.84 10.91 9.57
N GLY A 377 1.72 11.19 8.60
CA GLY A 377 1.31 11.61 7.27
C GLY A 377 0.48 10.54 6.54
N GLU A 378 0.79 9.25 6.71
CA GLU A 378 0.00 8.15 6.16
C GLU A 378 -1.36 8.00 6.84
N LEU A 379 -1.46 8.21 8.16
CA LEU A 379 -2.72 8.22 8.91
C LEU A 379 -3.63 9.41 8.55
N VAL A 380 -3.04 10.59 8.34
CA VAL A 380 -3.79 11.79 7.94
C VAL A 380 -4.23 11.70 6.47
N CYS A 381 -3.34 11.25 5.58
CA CYS A 381 -3.69 11.04 4.16
C CYS A 381 -4.78 10.00 3.99
N SER A 382 -4.75 8.91 4.77
CA SER A 382 -5.82 7.91 4.74
C SER A 382 -7.16 8.48 5.18
N ALA A 383 -7.20 9.25 6.27
CA ALA A 383 -8.44 9.89 6.73
C ALA A 383 -9.00 10.90 5.72
N ALA A 384 -8.12 11.63 5.01
CA ALA A 384 -8.52 12.65 4.03
C ALA A 384 -8.81 12.10 2.62
N MET A 385 -8.40 10.86 2.31
CA MET A 385 -8.42 10.29 0.95
C MET A 385 -9.84 10.24 0.37
N GLN A 386 -10.82 9.83 1.17
CA GLN A 386 -12.22 9.72 0.75
C GLN A 386 -12.81 11.09 0.38
N PHE A 387 -12.56 12.11 1.21
CA PHE A 387 -13.01 13.48 0.94
C PHE A 387 -12.37 14.04 -0.33
N TYR A 388 -11.08 13.77 -0.53
CA TYR A 388 -10.34 14.20 -1.71
C TYR A 388 -10.85 13.52 -3.00
N LEU A 389 -11.09 12.21 -2.98
CA LEU A 389 -11.65 11.46 -4.11
C LEU A 389 -13.03 11.99 -4.51
N THR A 390 -13.93 12.18 -3.53
CA THR A 390 -15.25 12.75 -3.78
C THR A 390 -15.17 14.17 -4.33
N SER A 391 -14.27 15.00 -3.81
CA SER A 391 -14.08 16.38 -4.27
C SER A 391 -13.53 16.45 -5.69
N LEU A 392 -12.54 15.61 -6.02
CA LEU A 392 -12.01 15.48 -7.38
C LEU A 392 -13.09 15.02 -8.35
N ASN A 393 -13.89 14.03 -7.98
CA ASN A 393 -14.90 13.47 -8.87
C ASN A 393 -16.09 14.41 -9.09
N LYS A 394 -16.44 15.26 -8.11
CA LYS A 394 -17.44 16.31 -8.30
C LYS A 394 -16.98 17.47 -9.19
N SER A 395 -15.68 17.54 -9.53
CA SER A 395 -15.16 18.57 -10.44
C SER A 395 -15.52 18.30 -11.92
N SER A 396 -15.19 19.23 -12.83
CA SER A 396 -15.52 19.19 -14.27
C SER A 396 -14.79 18.09 -15.07
N LEU A 397 -14.48 16.95 -14.45
CA LEU A 397 -13.93 15.77 -15.12
C LEU A 397 -14.97 15.05 -16.01
N LYS A 398 -16.24 15.43 -15.96
CA LYS A 398 -17.29 14.94 -16.89
C LYS A 398 -16.96 15.26 -18.36
N GLY A 399 -16.22 16.35 -18.63
CA GLY A 399 -15.77 16.73 -19.98
C GLY A 399 -14.77 15.77 -20.65
N SER A 400 -14.26 14.77 -19.91
CA SER A 400 -13.35 13.75 -20.44
C SER A 400 -14.04 12.57 -21.13
N LYS A 401 -15.39 12.53 -21.16
CA LYS A 401 -16.18 11.44 -21.78
C LYS A 401 -15.72 11.03 -23.19
N PRO A 402 -15.61 11.94 -24.18
CA PRO A 402 -15.16 11.55 -25.53
C PRO A 402 -13.70 11.07 -25.55
N LEU A 403 -12.87 11.58 -24.64
CA LEU A 403 -11.48 11.15 -24.51
C LEU A 403 -11.39 9.77 -23.87
N ALA A 404 -12.22 9.42 -22.89
CA ALA A 404 -12.19 8.08 -22.28
C ALA A 404 -12.81 7.00 -23.18
N GLU A 405 -13.83 7.35 -23.96
CA GLU A 405 -14.37 6.49 -25.03
C GLU A 405 -13.28 6.19 -26.08
N ALA A 406 -12.41 7.16 -26.39
CA ALA A 406 -11.28 6.99 -27.31
C ALA A 406 -10.03 6.34 -26.67
N VAL A 407 -9.73 6.65 -25.41
CA VAL A 407 -8.53 6.21 -24.66
C VAL A 407 -8.71 4.82 -24.05
N SER A 408 -9.94 4.30 -23.97
CA SER A 408 -10.18 2.85 -23.75
C SER A 408 -9.40 1.98 -24.77
N GLY A 409 -9.03 2.56 -25.94
CA GLY A 409 -8.16 1.93 -26.94
C GLY A 409 -6.63 2.03 -26.69
N TYR A 410 -6.14 2.94 -25.84
CA TYR A 410 -4.69 3.08 -25.59
C TYR A 410 -4.41 3.55 -24.16
N TYR A 411 -3.75 2.68 -23.42
CA TYR A 411 -3.23 2.92 -22.08
C TYR A 411 -2.37 4.21 -21.99
N GLN A 412 -2.31 4.81 -20.79
CA GLN A 412 -1.40 5.90 -20.36
C GLN A 412 -1.92 7.37 -20.41
N ARG A 413 -2.92 7.71 -19.58
CA ARG A 413 -3.00 9.05 -18.96
C ARG A 413 -3.42 9.05 -17.48
N SER A 414 -3.87 7.91 -16.96
CA SER A 414 -4.26 7.76 -15.55
C SER A 414 -3.12 7.37 -14.61
N VAL A 415 -1.95 6.96 -15.13
CA VAL A 415 -0.79 6.60 -14.29
C VAL A 415 -0.13 7.84 -13.71
N ASP A 416 0.02 8.90 -14.51
CA ASP A 416 0.55 10.17 -14.03
C ASP A 416 -0.43 10.86 -13.08
N PHE A 417 -1.74 10.85 -13.36
CA PHE A 417 -2.70 11.50 -12.48
C PHE A 417 -2.87 10.77 -11.12
N ARG A 418 -2.82 9.44 -11.08
CA ARG A 418 -2.96 8.66 -9.82
C ARG A 418 -1.69 8.70 -8.98
N LEU A 419 -0.51 8.51 -9.58
CA LEU A 419 0.74 8.59 -8.84
C LEU A 419 1.05 10.03 -8.43
N PHE A 420 0.82 11.00 -9.31
CA PHE A 420 1.04 12.42 -9.00
C PHE A 420 0.04 12.94 -7.97
N ASN A 421 -1.24 12.55 -7.98
CA ASN A 421 -2.17 12.97 -6.94
C ASN A 421 -1.92 12.25 -5.61
N VAL A 422 -1.57 10.97 -5.58
CA VAL A 422 -1.21 10.30 -4.31
C VAL A 422 0.07 10.91 -3.74
N VAL A 423 1.08 11.18 -4.58
CA VAL A 423 2.33 11.83 -4.17
C VAL A 423 2.11 13.29 -3.80
N ALA A 424 1.32 14.05 -4.56
CA ALA A 424 1.00 15.46 -4.30
C ALA A 424 0.12 15.62 -3.06
N THR A 425 -0.88 14.77 -2.84
CA THR A 425 -1.69 14.75 -1.61
C THR A 425 -0.85 14.35 -0.42
N SER A 426 0.05 13.37 -0.56
CA SER A 426 1.03 13.02 0.48
C SER A 426 1.99 14.17 0.79
N LEU A 427 2.35 14.98 -0.21
CA LEU A 427 3.19 16.17 -0.04
C LEU A 427 2.41 17.36 0.55
N LEU A 428 1.16 17.56 0.15
CA LEU A 428 0.29 18.67 0.59
C LEU A 428 -0.21 18.47 2.02
N CYS A 429 -0.68 17.27 2.39
CA CYS A 429 -1.04 16.95 3.77
C CYS A 429 0.17 17.07 4.72
N ARG A 430 1.37 16.71 4.26
CA ARG A 430 2.61 16.87 5.06
C ARG A 430 3.11 18.31 5.14
N HIS A 431 2.71 19.19 4.22
CA HIS A 431 3.04 20.62 4.29
C HIS A 431 2.11 21.36 5.27
N GLY A 432 0.83 20.96 5.35
CA GLY A 432 -0.16 21.55 6.26
C GLY A 432 0.12 21.32 7.75
N ASP A 433 0.68 20.15 8.11
CA ASP A 433 1.09 19.83 9.49
C ASP A 433 2.23 20.72 10.00
N ARG A 434 3.00 21.33 9.09
CA ARG A 434 4.11 22.21 9.46
C ARG A 434 3.69 23.64 9.67
N THR A 435 2.64 24.12 9.00
CA THR A 435 2.09 25.46 9.23
C THR A 435 1.43 25.55 10.61
N THR A 436 0.67 24.53 11.02
CA THR A 436 0.09 24.47 12.36
C THR A 436 1.13 24.25 13.45
N MET A 437 2.15 23.41 13.23
CA MET A 437 3.18 23.14 14.24
C MET A 437 4.24 24.26 14.34
N GLN A 438 4.52 25.02 13.27
CA GLN A 438 5.38 26.21 13.36
C GLN A 438 4.67 27.39 14.00
N ASP A 439 3.37 27.57 13.76
CA ASP A 439 2.61 28.68 14.37
C ASP A 439 2.39 28.43 15.87
N ASP A 440 2.06 27.19 16.26
CA ASP A 440 1.86 26.82 17.68
C ASP A 440 3.18 26.77 18.48
N PHE A 441 4.32 26.52 17.81
CA PHE A 441 5.67 26.60 18.41
C PHE A 441 6.22 28.04 18.44
N ALA A 442 5.86 28.88 17.47
CA ALA A 442 6.22 30.30 17.46
C ALA A 442 5.39 31.12 18.48
N GLU A 443 4.15 30.72 18.74
CA GLU A 443 3.28 31.38 19.71
C GLU A 443 3.63 31.02 21.16
N ARG A 444 4.02 29.76 21.45
CA ARG A 444 4.51 29.35 22.79
C ARG A 444 5.88 29.94 23.16
N ILE A 445 6.71 30.34 22.20
CA ILE A 445 7.97 31.03 22.46
C ILE A 445 7.75 32.54 22.73
N ARG A 446 6.60 33.12 22.34
CA ARG A 446 6.30 34.54 22.57
C ARG A 446 5.64 34.84 23.91
N VAL A 447 5.01 33.86 24.56
CA VAL A 447 4.23 34.10 25.81
C VAL A 447 5.00 33.69 27.08
N GLY A 448 6.14 32.98 26.95
CA GLY A 448 6.99 32.59 28.10
C GLY A 448 8.19 33.51 28.37
N GLY A 449 8.22 34.70 27.77
CA GLY A 449 9.37 35.61 27.81
C GLY A 449 8.99 37.06 28.08
N ARG A 450 8.39 37.33 29.23
CA ARG A 450 8.54 38.59 29.98
C ARG A 450 8.20 38.39 31.45
#